data_AF-K9RN81-F1
#
_entry.id   AF-K9RN81-F1
#
_cell.length_a   1.000
_cell.length_b   1.000
_cell.length_c   1.000
_cell.angle_alpha   90.00
_cell.angle_beta   90.00
_cell.angle_gamma   90.00
#
_symmetry.space_group_name_H-M   'P 1'
#
loop_
_entity.id
_entity.type
_entity.pdbx_description
1 polymer ?
#
loop_
_entity_poly.entity_id
_entity_poly.type
_entity_poly.pdbx_seq_one_letter_code
_entity_poly.pdbx_strand_id
1 'polypeptide(L)'
;MCQTQKLSNTVYEFDGFSFYSSLEQSTHWYEHSHEEIQITLPQSNALAWMKLQSPNGKKYVRQIKPGQVLLVTSNQSHALEWQQTAELTLFYLSPSFLASAIGDSIEEYQLEIDNNFLLMNDTLIKEVGVIFRNYSRFLGKVY
;
A
#
# COMPACT_ATOMS: atom_id res chain seq x y z
N MET A 1 6.24 -4.55 24.00
CA MET A 1 7.23 -5.04 23.01
C MET A 1 6.47 -5.57 21.80
N CYS A 2 6.63 -4.96 20.63
CA CYS A 2 5.95 -5.40 19.40
C CYS A 2 6.65 -6.69 18.91
N GLN A 3 5.93 -7.82 18.86
CA GLN A 3 6.50 -9.10 18.38
C GLN A 3 6.69 -9.03 16.87
N THR A 4 7.88 -8.61 16.44
CA THR A 4 8.26 -8.44 15.03
C THR A 4 8.59 -9.76 14.32
N GLN A 5 8.80 -10.87 15.05
CA GLN A 5 9.25 -12.16 14.50
C GLN A 5 8.20 -12.97 13.69
N LYS A 6 7.05 -12.40 13.30
CA LYS A 6 5.92 -13.16 12.72
C LYS A 6 5.30 -12.57 11.44
N LEU A 7 6.04 -11.74 10.71
CA LEU A 7 5.56 -11.22 9.43
C LEU A 7 6.16 -12.08 8.33
N SER A 8 5.30 -12.85 7.66
CA SER A 8 5.69 -13.70 6.54
C SER A 8 5.73 -12.86 5.27
N ASN A 9 6.84 -12.89 4.53
CA ASN A 9 6.90 -12.38 3.15
C ASN A 9 6.04 -13.22 2.16
N THR A 10 5.10 -14.02 2.67
CA THR A 10 4.13 -14.77 1.90
C THR A 10 3.16 -13.79 1.26
N VAL A 11 3.13 -13.79 -0.06
CA VAL A 11 2.12 -13.11 -0.85
C VAL A 11 0.86 -13.96 -0.85
N TYR A 12 -0.26 -13.36 -0.44
CA TYR A 12 -1.58 -13.96 -0.53
C TYR A 12 -2.28 -13.38 -1.76
N GLU A 13 -2.61 -14.24 -2.71
CA GLU A 13 -3.24 -13.88 -3.97
C GLU A 13 -4.72 -14.26 -3.99
N PHE A 14 -5.54 -13.37 -4.51
CA PHE A 14 -6.98 -13.53 -4.69
C PHE A 14 -7.36 -13.04 -6.09
N ASP A 15 -8.60 -13.30 -6.49
CA ASP A 15 -9.10 -12.75 -7.75
C ASP A 15 -9.15 -11.21 -7.67
N GLY A 16 -8.27 -10.57 -8.45
CA GLY A 16 -8.21 -9.12 -8.57
C GLY A 16 -7.36 -8.37 -7.54
N PHE A 17 -6.82 -9.03 -6.52
CA PHE A 17 -5.88 -8.38 -5.60
C PHE A 17 -4.90 -9.36 -4.94
N SER A 18 -3.76 -8.84 -4.49
CA SER A 18 -2.85 -9.55 -3.62
C SER A 18 -2.45 -8.68 -2.43
N PHE A 19 -2.01 -9.31 -1.35
CA PHE A 19 -1.47 -8.58 -0.22
C PHE A 19 -0.37 -9.38 0.48
N TYR A 20 0.50 -8.69 1.19
CA TYR A 20 1.42 -9.31 2.14
C TYR A 20 1.74 -8.36 3.30
N SER A 21 2.26 -8.93 4.38
CA SER A 21 2.76 -8.16 5.52
C SER A 21 4.22 -8.51 5.76
N SER A 22 5.12 -7.54 5.67
CA SER A 22 6.56 -7.79 5.78
C SER A 22 7.23 -6.87 6.81
N LEU A 23 8.46 -7.26 7.15
CA LEU A 23 9.46 -6.36 7.72
C LEU A 23 10.45 -5.99 6.62
N GLU A 24 10.21 -4.87 5.95
CA GLU A 24 11.18 -4.37 4.98
C GLU A 24 12.37 -3.79 5.73
N GLN A 25 13.57 -4.21 5.34
CA GLN A 25 14.79 -3.60 5.85
C GLN A 25 14.97 -2.20 5.27
N SER A 26 15.94 -1.45 5.80
CA SER A 26 16.38 -0.24 5.12
C SER A 26 16.81 -0.59 3.69
N THR A 27 16.18 0.05 2.72
CA THR A 27 16.37 -0.25 1.30
C THR A 27 16.00 0.94 0.44
N HIS A 28 16.57 0.97 -0.76
CA HIS A 28 16.30 1.97 -1.77
C HIS A 28 15.74 1.30 -3.02
N TRP A 29 14.49 1.62 -3.33
CA TRP A 29 13.84 1.26 -4.58
C TRP A 29 13.97 2.43 -5.55
N TYR A 30 14.70 2.18 -6.64
CA TYR A 30 14.84 3.14 -7.73
C TYR A 30 13.49 3.44 -8.40
N GLU A 31 13.48 4.42 -9.29
CA GLU A 31 12.29 4.82 -10.02
C GLU A 31 11.69 3.64 -10.80
N HIS A 32 10.42 3.34 -10.54
CA HIS A 32 9.67 2.26 -11.16
C HIS A 32 8.17 2.56 -11.18
N SER A 33 7.41 1.72 -11.88
CA SER A 33 5.95 1.72 -11.90
C SER A 33 5.44 0.27 -11.97
N HIS A 34 4.16 0.09 -11.68
CA HIS A 34 3.47 -1.19 -11.76
C HIS A 34 2.05 -0.97 -12.29
N GLU A 35 1.44 -1.99 -12.89
CA GLU A 35 0.09 -1.88 -13.49
C GLU A 35 -1.00 -1.82 -12.41
N GLU A 36 -0.74 -2.39 -11.24
CA GLU A 36 -1.65 -2.41 -10.10
C GLU A 36 -1.71 -1.05 -9.40
N ILE A 37 -2.78 -0.84 -8.62
CA ILE A 37 -2.83 0.21 -7.62
C ILE A 37 -2.19 -0.35 -6.35
N GLN A 38 -1.15 0.32 -5.85
CA GLN A 38 -0.48 -0.07 -4.62
C GLN A 38 -1.03 0.74 -3.45
N ILE A 39 -1.48 0.05 -2.41
CA ILE A 39 -1.77 0.63 -1.10
C ILE A 39 -0.72 0.15 -0.12
N THR A 40 0.05 1.06 0.46
CA THR A 40 1.03 0.76 1.50
C THR A 40 0.55 1.32 2.83
N LEU A 41 0.50 0.44 3.83
CA LEU A 41 0.12 0.75 5.20
C LEU A 41 1.34 0.57 6.10
N PRO A 42 2.15 1.62 6.32
CA PRO A 42 3.27 1.60 7.23
C PRO A 42 2.75 1.56 8.67
N GLN A 43 3.23 0.59 9.42
CA GLN A 43 2.86 0.34 10.80
C GLN A 43 4.01 0.75 11.72
N SER A 44 4.48 -0.14 12.58
CA SER A 44 5.48 0.19 13.58
C SER A 44 6.84 0.48 12.94
N ASN A 45 7.53 1.49 13.48
CA ASN A 45 8.91 1.84 13.11
C ASN A 45 9.12 2.23 11.64
N ALA A 46 8.06 2.58 10.90
CA ALA A 46 8.17 2.97 9.51
C ALA A 46 8.66 4.41 9.33
N LEU A 47 9.75 4.61 8.58
CA LEU A 47 10.20 5.92 8.13
C LEU A 47 10.73 5.79 6.70
N ALA A 48 10.09 6.47 5.76
CA ALA A 48 10.54 6.48 4.36
C ALA A 48 10.45 7.86 3.73
N TRP A 49 11.25 8.05 2.69
CA TRP A 49 11.04 9.09 1.70
C TRP A 49 10.50 8.46 0.42
N MET A 50 9.48 9.07 -0.14
CA MET A 50 8.96 8.67 -1.44
C MET A 50 9.01 9.84 -2.40
N LYS A 51 9.49 9.56 -3.60
CA LYS A 51 9.44 10.45 -4.75
C LYS A 51 8.37 9.92 -5.69
N LEU A 52 7.53 10.79 -6.20
CA LEU A 52 6.45 10.42 -7.11
C LEU A 52 6.29 11.48 -8.19
N GLN A 53 5.83 11.07 -9.36
CA GLN A 53 5.48 11.95 -10.46
C GLN A 53 3.95 11.92 -10.64
N SER A 54 3.30 13.09 -10.65
CA SER A 54 1.88 13.17 -11.01
C SER A 54 1.70 13.00 -12.52
N PRO A 55 0.47 12.75 -13.02
CA PRO A 55 0.23 12.59 -14.45
C PRO A 55 0.63 13.79 -15.30
N ASN A 56 0.61 15.00 -14.73
CA ASN A 56 1.08 16.23 -15.39
C ASN A 56 2.62 16.43 -15.31
N GLY A 57 3.38 15.42 -14.87
CA GLY A 57 4.84 15.45 -14.82
C GLY A 57 5.44 16.14 -13.60
N LYS A 58 4.64 16.68 -12.68
CA LYS A 58 5.16 17.34 -11.48
C LYS A 58 5.69 16.31 -10.49
N LYS A 59 6.91 16.54 -9.99
CA LYS A 59 7.57 15.68 -9.01
C LYS A 59 7.27 16.13 -7.60
N TYR A 60 6.97 15.18 -6.72
CA TYR A 60 6.77 15.41 -5.30
C TYR A 60 7.69 14.51 -4.50
N VAL A 61 8.14 15.03 -3.36
CA VAL A 61 8.85 14.26 -2.34
C VAL A 61 8.08 14.37 -1.04
N ARG A 62 7.84 13.22 -0.40
CA ARG A 62 7.07 13.12 0.84
C ARG A 62 7.72 12.14 1.79
N GLN A 63 7.68 12.49 3.08
CA GLN A 63 8.05 11.58 4.14
C GLN A 63 6.83 10.77 4.55
N ILE A 64 7.02 9.46 4.70
CA ILE A 64 6.00 8.50 5.12
C ILE A 64 6.32 8.09 6.55
N LYS A 65 5.29 8.07 7.39
CA LYS A 65 5.34 7.78 8.83
C LYS A 65 4.31 6.71 9.21
N PRO A 66 4.44 6.10 10.40
CA PRO A 66 3.47 5.14 10.92
C PRO A 66 2.06 5.71 10.94
N GLY A 67 1.08 4.90 10.53
CA GLY A 67 -0.32 5.29 10.56
C GLY A 67 -0.72 6.31 9.49
N GLN A 68 0.08 6.46 8.44
CA GLN A 68 -0.35 7.12 7.21
C GLN A 68 -0.73 6.06 6.18
N VAL A 69 -1.60 6.40 5.23
CA VAL A 69 -1.86 5.55 4.06
C VAL A 69 -1.10 6.15 2.88
N LEU A 70 -0.37 5.29 2.19
CA LEU A 70 0.21 5.61 0.89
C LEU A 70 -0.59 4.90 -0.20
N LEU A 71 -1.01 5.65 -1.20
CA LEU A 71 -1.59 5.15 -2.43
C LEU A 71 -0.73 5.58 -3.62
N VAL A 72 -0.36 4.61 -4.46
CA VAL A 72 0.29 4.81 -5.77
C VAL A 72 -0.65 4.29 -6.83
N THR A 73 -1.01 5.14 -7.79
CA THR A 73 -1.94 4.77 -8.86
C THR A 73 -1.26 3.91 -9.92
N SER A 74 -2.08 3.23 -10.72
CA SER A 74 -1.60 2.41 -11.85
C SER A 74 -0.66 3.20 -12.75
N ASN A 75 0.47 2.60 -13.10
CA ASN A 75 1.52 3.16 -13.96
C ASN A 75 2.14 4.48 -13.46
N GLN A 76 1.93 4.84 -12.19
CA GLN A 76 2.55 6.02 -11.61
C GLN A 76 4.02 5.77 -11.29
N SER A 77 4.91 6.54 -11.93
CA SER A 77 6.34 6.49 -11.64
C SER A 77 6.63 6.99 -10.22
N HIS A 78 7.34 6.19 -9.44
CA HIS A 78 7.72 6.50 -8.08
C HIS A 78 9.02 5.80 -7.66
N ALA A 79 9.66 6.33 -6.61
CA ALA A 79 10.83 5.76 -5.96
C ALA A 79 10.64 5.83 -4.44
N LEU A 80 11.15 4.83 -3.72
CA LEU A 80 10.91 4.67 -2.29
C LEU A 80 12.21 4.35 -1.54
N GLU A 81 12.44 5.04 -0.44
CA GLU A 81 13.63 4.85 0.37
C GLU A 81 13.25 4.65 1.84
N TRP A 82 13.28 3.40 2.30
CA TRP A 82 13.10 3.05 3.71
C TRP A 82 14.39 3.37 4.47
N GLN A 83 14.28 4.32 5.41
CA GLN A 83 15.41 4.79 6.22
C GLN A 83 15.80 3.79 7.32
N GLN A 84 14.88 2.88 7.66
CA GLN A 84 15.03 1.90 8.73
C GLN A 84 14.07 0.72 8.50
N THR A 85 14.26 -0.35 9.26
CA THR A 85 13.37 -1.51 9.21
C THR A 85 11.93 -1.11 9.57
N ALA A 86 11.00 -1.36 8.66
CA ALA A 86 9.61 -0.95 8.73
C ALA A 86 8.69 -2.17 8.71
N GLU A 87 7.73 -2.22 9.63
CA GLU A 87 6.60 -3.13 9.50
C GLU A 87 5.54 -2.51 8.60
N LEU A 88 5.06 -3.28 7.64
CA LEU A 88 4.13 -2.78 6.64
C LEU A 88 3.18 -3.87 6.14
N THR A 89 2.03 -3.43 5.66
CA THR A 89 1.09 -4.25 4.90
C THR A 89 0.89 -3.60 3.55
N LEU A 90 1.12 -4.35 2.48
CA LEU A 90 0.91 -3.89 1.11
C LEU A 90 -0.26 -4.62 0.50
N PHE A 91 -1.03 -3.87 -0.28
CA PHE A 91 -2.02 -4.39 -1.20
C PHE A 91 -1.65 -3.96 -2.61
N TYR A 92 -1.80 -4.88 -3.55
CA TYR A 92 -1.78 -4.62 -4.98
C TYR A 92 -3.16 -4.97 -5.52
N LEU A 93 -3.85 -3.96 -6.05
CA LEU A 93 -5.22 -4.07 -6.55
C LEU A 93 -5.17 -3.96 -8.07
N SER A 94 -5.75 -4.93 -8.77
CA SER A 94 -5.97 -4.78 -10.20
C SER A 94 -6.97 -3.65 -10.46
N PRO A 95 -6.73 -2.75 -11.43
CA PRO A 95 -7.72 -1.72 -11.79
C PRO A 95 -9.08 -2.32 -12.16
N SER A 96 -9.11 -3.49 -12.80
CA SER A 96 -10.36 -4.19 -13.16
C SER A 96 -11.11 -4.75 -11.96
N PHE A 97 -10.40 -5.10 -10.89
CA PHE A 97 -11.01 -5.51 -9.62
C PHE A 97 -11.79 -4.36 -8.99
N LEU A 98 -11.22 -3.15 -8.97
CA LEU A 98 -11.95 -1.97 -8.50
C LEU A 98 -13.14 -1.66 -9.41
N ALA A 99 -12.95 -1.68 -10.74
CA ALA A 99 -14.04 -1.42 -11.68
C ALA A 99 -15.22 -2.38 -11.49
N SER A 100 -14.94 -3.67 -11.27
CA SER A 100 -15.97 -4.69 -11.03
C SER A 100 -16.59 -4.63 -9.63
N ALA A 101 -15.78 -4.37 -8.59
CA ALA A 101 -16.26 -4.21 -7.21
C ALA A 101 -17.13 -2.96 -7.02
N ILE A 102 -16.84 -1.91 -7.79
CA ILE A 102 -17.60 -0.67 -7.80
C ILE A 102 -18.91 -0.84 -8.60
N GLY A 103 -18.89 -1.53 -9.75
CA GLY A 103 -20.09 -1.78 -10.58
C GLY A 103 -20.88 -0.51 -10.98
N ASP A 104 -22.04 -0.68 -11.61
CA ASP A 104 -22.95 0.41 -12.08
C ASP A 104 -23.47 1.34 -10.96
N SER A 105 -23.07 1.12 -9.69
CA SER A 105 -23.50 1.92 -8.52
C SER A 105 -23.02 3.37 -8.55
N ILE A 106 -22.27 3.74 -9.58
CA ILE A 106 -21.56 5.01 -9.72
C ILE A 106 -21.84 5.74 -11.04
N GLU A 107 -22.84 5.32 -11.83
CA GLU A 107 -23.29 6.15 -12.97
C GLU A 107 -23.69 7.58 -12.56
N GLU A 108 -24.01 7.83 -11.27
CA GLU A 108 -24.29 9.17 -10.73
C GLU A 108 -23.11 9.87 -10.01
N TYR A 109 -22.08 9.14 -9.58
CA TYR A 109 -20.95 9.71 -8.84
C TYR A 109 -19.65 9.30 -9.51
N GLN A 110 -19.19 10.08 -10.49
CA GLN A 110 -17.86 9.95 -11.05
C GLN A 110 -16.83 9.94 -9.91
N LEU A 111 -16.42 8.75 -9.46
CA LEU A 111 -15.24 8.56 -8.66
C LEU A 111 -14.08 8.90 -9.58
N GLU A 112 -13.76 10.19 -9.67
CA GLU A 112 -12.42 10.58 -10.07
C GLU A 112 -11.51 10.01 -8.99
N ILE A 113 -10.74 8.98 -9.36
CA ILE A 113 -9.48 8.71 -8.68
C ILE A 113 -8.66 9.97 -8.92
N ASP A 114 -8.76 10.91 -7.99
CA ASP A 114 -7.97 12.11 -8.03
C ASP A 114 -6.52 11.63 -8.08
N ASN A 115 -5.85 11.87 -9.21
CA ASN A 115 -4.47 11.46 -9.43
C ASN A 115 -3.49 12.24 -8.53
N ASN A 116 -4.03 13.03 -7.61
CA ASN A 116 -3.30 13.58 -6.49
C ASN A 116 -2.97 12.47 -5.50
N PHE A 117 -1.69 12.36 -5.20
CA PHE A 117 -1.20 11.65 -4.02
C PHE A 117 -1.99 12.10 -2.78
N LEU A 118 -2.75 11.18 -2.18
CA LEU A 118 -3.43 11.40 -0.93
C LEU A 118 -2.68 10.69 0.18
N LEU A 119 -1.98 11.47 0.99
CA LEU A 119 -1.59 11.01 2.31
C LEU A 119 -2.84 11.02 3.19
N MET A 120 -3.54 9.90 3.27
CA MET A 120 -4.81 9.83 3.99
C MET A 120 -4.57 9.43 5.45
N ASN A 121 -5.27 10.11 6.34
CA ASN A 121 -5.47 9.67 7.72
C ASN A 121 -6.87 9.03 7.83
N ASP A 122 -7.10 8.00 7.03
CA ASP A 122 -8.40 7.32 6.94
C ASP A 122 -8.47 6.19 7.99
N THR A 123 -9.49 6.22 8.85
CA THR A 123 -9.64 5.22 9.92
C THR A 123 -10.09 3.87 9.36
N LEU A 124 -10.93 3.84 8.33
CA LEU A 124 -11.41 2.60 7.72
C LEU A 124 -10.25 1.85 7.06
N ILE A 125 -9.43 2.54 6.26
CA ILE A 125 -8.29 1.91 5.57
C ILE A 125 -7.28 1.36 6.59
N LYS A 126 -7.08 2.05 7.73
CA LYS A 126 -6.23 1.56 8.82
C LYS A 126 -6.76 0.28 9.44
N GLU A 127 -8.05 0.23 9.75
CA GLU A 127 -8.68 -0.97 10.32
C GLU A 127 -8.60 -2.15 9.35
N VAL A 128 -8.81 -1.92 8.05
CA VAL A 128 -8.57 -2.93 7.01
C VAL A 128 -7.13 -3.45 7.09
N GLY A 129 -6.14 -2.56 7.17
CA GLY A 129 -4.73 -2.95 7.35
C GLY A 129 -4.47 -3.80 8.59
N VAL A 130 -5.09 -3.46 9.71
CA VAL A 130 -4.97 -4.23 10.97
C VAL A 130 -5.58 -5.61 10.83
N ILE A 131 -6.75 -5.73 10.19
CA ILE A 131 -7.42 -7.02 9.91
C ILE A 131 -6.51 -7.93 9.09
N PHE A 132 -5.97 -7.45 7.97
CA PHE A 132 -5.13 -8.26 7.07
C PHE A 132 -3.78 -8.63 7.69
N ARG A 133 -3.18 -7.73 8.49
CA ARG A 133 -1.98 -8.04 9.29
C ARG A 133 -2.24 -9.14 10.32
N ASN A 134 -3.41 -9.15 10.96
CA ASN A 134 -3.76 -10.20 11.90
C ASN A 134 -4.08 -11.52 11.18
N TYR A 135 -4.71 -11.43 10.00
CA TYR A 135 -4.99 -12.58 9.15
C TYR A 135 -3.70 -13.28 8.69
N SER A 136 -2.69 -12.54 8.20
CA SER A 136 -1.40 -13.12 7.79
C SER A 136 -0.67 -13.80 8.95
N ARG A 137 -0.74 -13.25 10.17
CA ARG A 137 -0.21 -13.87 11.38
C ARG A 137 -0.95 -15.14 11.82
N PHE A 138 -2.24 -15.26 11.49
CA PHE A 138 -3.01 -16.46 11.77
C PHE A 138 -2.67 -17.57 10.77
N LEU A 139 -2.58 -17.24 9.48
CA LEU A 139 -2.21 -18.19 8.43
C LEU A 139 -0.77 -18.69 8.56
N GLY A 140 0.16 -17.84 8.98
CA GLY A 140 1.55 -18.23 9.28
C GLY A 140 1.73 -19.12 10.52
N LYS A 141 0.64 -19.54 11.20
CA LYS A 141 0.66 -20.52 12.30
C LYS A 141 0.14 -21.89 11.90
N VAL A 142 -0.33 -22.05 10.66
CA VAL A 142 -0.60 -23.37 10.09
C VAL A 142 0.75 -23.86 9.56
N TYR A 143 1.17 -25.05 10.01
CA TYR A 143 2.48 -25.72 9.85
C TYR A 143 3.51 -25.47 10.98
#